data_AF-A0A6C0I7Y4-F1
#
_entry.id   AF-A0A6C0I7Y4-F1
#
_cell.length_a   1.000
_cell.length_b   1.000
_cell.length_c   1.000
_cell.angle_alpha   90.00
_cell.angle_beta   90.00
_cell.angle_gamma   90.00
#
_symmetry.space_group_name_H-M   'P 1'
#
loop_
_entity.id
_entity.type
_entity.pdbx_description
1 polymer ?
#
loop_
_entity_poly.entity_id
_entity_poly.type
_entity_poly.pdbx_seq_one_letter_code
_entity_poly.pdbx_strand_id
1 'polypeptide(L)'
;MGASILPITVHNGKVLLLFGKERDIDENPGWSDFGGGTDKGESFMQTAVREGSEEMTGFLGSSDDIIRLLKRFGTFNIDFNSDNGYGTYRCHIFPIEYDDYLPHYYNNNQRFLQKKLPASVIRDTKIFEKTQIKWFDINELAKRRSEFRGFYRNIIDLIVENKTELEKFAKKSIKNKKGLKTIHKRNKLHLTKSKTRSKRN
;
A
#
# COMPACT_ATOMS: atom_id res chain seq x y z
N MET A 1 -8.79 -17.65 2.46
CA MET A 1 -7.66 -16.81 2.89
C MET A 1 -7.86 -15.42 2.30
N GLY A 2 -7.20 -14.42 2.87
CA GLY A 2 -7.13 -13.07 2.33
C GLY A 2 -5.77 -12.45 2.61
N ALA A 3 -5.43 -11.40 1.88
CA ALA A 3 -4.15 -10.73 2.06
C ALA A 3 -4.24 -9.24 1.72
N SER A 4 -3.34 -8.47 2.32
CA SER A 4 -3.28 -7.02 2.13
C SER A 4 -1.87 -6.48 2.19
N ILE A 5 -1.73 -5.23 1.73
CA ILE A 5 -0.57 -4.39 1.96
C ILE A 5 -0.93 -3.27 2.95
N LEU A 6 0.00 -2.92 3.83
CA LEU A 6 -0.16 -1.79 4.75
C LEU A 6 1.13 -0.96 4.83
N PRO A 7 1.18 0.22 4.20
CA PRO A 7 2.36 1.06 4.24
C PRO A 7 2.64 1.62 5.64
N ILE A 8 3.90 1.54 6.08
CA ILE A 8 4.39 2.14 7.34
C ILE A 8 5.51 3.13 7.06
N THR A 9 5.63 4.18 7.87
CA THR A 9 6.72 5.15 7.74
C THR A 9 7.07 5.82 9.07
N VAL A 10 8.19 6.55 9.10
CA VAL A 10 8.64 7.34 10.24
C VAL A 10 8.72 8.80 9.79
N HIS A 11 7.95 9.67 10.42
CA HIS A 11 7.94 11.10 10.13
C HIS A 11 7.85 11.90 11.43
N ASN A 12 8.73 12.90 11.59
CA ASN A 12 8.80 13.75 12.79
C ASN A 12 8.81 12.96 14.12
N GLY A 13 9.55 11.85 14.15
CA GLY A 13 9.67 10.98 15.32
C GLY A 13 8.47 10.04 15.55
N LYS A 14 7.39 10.18 14.79
CA LYS A 14 6.19 9.34 14.86
C LYS A 14 6.26 8.20 13.86
N VAL A 15 5.62 7.08 14.20
CA VAL A 15 5.43 5.94 13.30
C VAL A 15 4.00 5.99 12.79
N LEU A 16 3.85 6.07 11.48
CA LEU A 16 2.57 6.27 10.81
C LEU A 16 2.24 5.09 9.90
N LEU A 17 0.96 4.70 9.86
CA LEU A 17 0.41 3.65 8.99
C LEU A 17 -0.62 4.28 8.05
N LEU A 18 -0.61 3.92 6.77
CA LEU A 18 -1.53 4.45 5.76
C LEU A 18 -2.74 3.53 5.61
N PHE A 19 -3.92 4.03 5.96
CA PHE A 19 -5.17 3.28 5.84
C PHE A 19 -6.07 3.87 4.76
N GLY A 20 -6.90 3.03 4.14
CA GLY A 20 -7.98 3.40 3.24
C GLY A 20 -9.33 3.38 3.95
N LYS A 21 -10.23 4.30 3.60
CA LYS A 21 -11.62 4.33 4.07
C LYS A 21 -12.50 3.69 3.00
N GLU A 22 -13.31 2.71 3.41
CA GLU A 22 -14.30 2.07 2.53
C GLU A 22 -15.41 3.04 2.09
N ARG A 23 -16.28 2.58 1.18
CA ARG A 23 -17.46 3.35 0.79
C ARG A 23 -18.49 3.28 1.90
N ASP A 24 -19.25 4.37 2.07
CA ASP A 24 -20.32 4.43 3.07
C ASP A 24 -21.49 3.48 2.73
N ILE A 25 -21.53 2.91 1.51
CA ILE A 25 -22.50 1.90 1.07
C ILE A 25 -22.09 0.46 1.42
N ASP A 26 -20.84 0.23 1.82
CA ASP A 26 -20.34 -1.09 2.16
C ASP A 26 -20.83 -1.52 3.55
N GLU A 27 -20.97 -2.82 3.78
CA GLU A 27 -21.34 -3.34 5.09
C GLU A 27 -20.23 -3.04 6.13
N ASN A 28 -20.61 -2.35 7.21
CA ASN A 28 -19.71 -1.87 8.26
C ASN A 28 -18.56 -0.99 7.71
N PRO A 29 -18.87 0.22 7.21
CA PRO A 29 -17.88 1.11 6.64
C PRO A 29 -16.90 1.59 7.72
N GLY A 30 -15.67 1.88 7.31
CA GLY A 30 -14.62 2.29 8.22
C GLY A 30 -13.26 2.31 7.54
N TRP A 31 -12.20 2.52 8.32
CA TRP A 31 -10.83 2.39 7.85
C TRP A 31 -10.37 0.92 7.84
N SER A 32 -9.51 0.58 6.89
CA SER A 32 -8.87 -0.73 6.70
C SER A 32 -7.55 -0.55 5.94
N ASP A 33 -6.79 -1.63 5.79
CA ASP A 33 -5.66 -1.67 4.86
C ASP A 33 -6.13 -1.85 3.40
N PHE A 34 -5.19 -2.12 2.50
CA PHE A 34 -5.47 -2.33 1.08
C PHE A 34 -5.38 -3.82 0.76
N GLY A 35 -6.52 -4.49 0.68
CA GLY A 35 -6.55 -5.95 0.60
C GLY A 35 -7.94 -6.56 0.55
N GLY A 36 -7.96 -7.86 0.28
CA GLY A 36 -9.20 -8.58 0.01
C GLY A 36 -9.03 -10.10 -0.03
N GLY A 37 -10.02 -10.75 -0.62
CA GLY A 37 -10.07 -12.19 -0.79
C GLY A 37 -9.10 -12.68 -1.87
N THR A 38 -8.64 -13.91 -1.69
CA THR A 38 -7.71 -14.57 -2.63
C THR A 38 -8.47 -15.18 -3.81
N ASP A 39 -7.97 -14.97 -5.03
CA ASP A 39 -8.46 -15.68 -6.23
C ASP A 39 -7.85 -17.09 -6.32
N LYS A 40 -8.51 -18.01 -7.05
CA LYS A 40 -8.09 -19.42 -7.09
C LYS A 40 -6.62 -19.57 -7.52
N GLY A 41 -5.80 -20.08 -6.59
CA GLY A 41 -4.37 -20.37 -6.83
C GLY A 41 -3.41 -19.24 -6.47
N GLU A 42 -3.91 -18.09 -5.99
CA GLU A 42 -3.04 -17.02 -5.50
C GLU A 42 -2.39 -17.37 -4.14
N SER A 43 -1.12 -17.02 -4.00
CA SER A 43 -0.46 -16.90 -2.70
C SER A 43 -0.83 -15.59 -2.00
N PHE A 44 -0.59 -15.48 -0.68
CA PHE A 44 -0.81 -14.24 0.07
C PHE A 44 -0.15 -13.02 -0.58
N MET A 45 1.09 -13.17 -1.05
CA MET A 45 1.83 -12.08 -1.69
C MET A 45 1.19 -11.65 -3.01
N GLN A 46 0.69 -12.61 -3.82
CA GLN A 46 0.00 -12.30 -5.07
C GLN A 46 -1.33 -11.58 -4.82
N THR A 47 -2.13 -12.09 -3.89
CA THR A 47 -3.39 -11.44 -3.48
C THR A 47 -3.13 -10.01 -2.98
N ALA A 48 -2.17 -9.83 -2.07
CA ALA A 48 -1.85 -8.51 -1.53
C ALA A 48 -1.39 -7.51 -2.60
N VAL A 49 -0.58 -7.96 -3.57
CA VAL A 49 -0.13 -7.11 -4.68
C VAL A 49 -1.29 -6.75 -5.60
N ARG A 50 -2.17 -7.69 -5.96
CA ARG A 50 -3.34 -7.43 -6.81
C ARG A 50 -4.28 -6.45 -6.14
N GLU A 51 -4.77 -6.78 -4.95
CA GLU A 51 -5.72 -5.95 -4.20
C GLU A 51 -5.13 -4.58 -3.89
N GLY A 52 -3.88 -4.52 -3.42
CA GLY A 52 -3.19 -3.27 -3.15
C GLY A 52 -3.00 -2.39 -4.38
N SER A 53 -2.77 -2.99 -5.56
CA SER A 53 -2.68 -2.26 -6.84
C SER A 53 -4.03 -1.68 -7.28
N GLU A 54 -5.09 -2.49 -7.17
CA GLU A 54 -6.46 -2.10 -7.50
C GLU A 54 -6.93 -0.94 -6.62
N GLU A 55 -6.83 -1.10 -5.29
CA GLU A 55 -7.36 -0.13 -4.32
C GLU A 55 -6.49 1.13 -4.18
N MET A 56 -5.17 1.05 -4.39
CA MET A 56 -4.32 2.24 -4.48
C MET A 56 -4.44 2.96 -5.82
N THR A 57 -5.15 2.38 -6.79
CA THR A 57 -5.47 3.01 -8.08
C THR A 57 -4.21 3.58 -8.78
N GLY A 58 -3.09 2.86 -8.68
CA GLY A 58 -1.81 3.26 -9.25
C GLY A 58 -1.01 4.33 -8.49
N PHE A 59 -1.46 4.81 -7.33
CA PHE A 59 -0.72 5.81 -6.53
C PHE A 59 0.58 5.27 -5.92
N LEU A 60 0.71 3.95 -5.76
CA LEU A 60 1.98 3.29 -5.41
C LEU A 60 2.71 2.70 -6.64
N GLY A 61 2.23 3.03 -7.85
CA GLY A 61 2.69 2.47 -9.10
C GLY A 61 1.94 1.20 -9.51
N SER A 62 2.55 0.44 -10.41
CA SER A 62 2.04 -0.84 -10.91
C SER A 62 2.22 -1.97 -9.89
N SER A 63 1.65 -3.14 -10.18
CA SER A 63 1.88 -4.37 -9.39
C SER A 63 3.38 -4.68 -9.24
N ASP A 64 4.18 -4.43 -10.28
CA ASP A 64 5.63 -4.60 -10.23
C ASP A 64 6.32 -3.58 -9.32
N ASP A 65 5.81 -2.35 -9.25
CA ASP A 65 6.29 -1.34 -8.28
C ASP A 65 5.98 -1.77 -6.85
N ILE A 66 4.77 -2.25 -6.59
CA ILE A 66 4.38 -2.76 -5.28
C ILE A 66 5.25 -3.96 -4.87
N ILE A 67 5.51 -4.90 -5.78
CA ILE A 67 6.43 -6.03 -5.51
C ILE A 67 7.82 -5.51 -5.13
N ARG A 68 8.35 -4.50 -5.83
CA ARG A 68 9.63 -3.87 -5.49
C ARG A 68 9.59 -3.23 -4.12
N LEU A 69 8.52 -2.52 -3.76
CA LEU A 69 8.35 -1.89 -2.45
C LEU A 69 8.34 -2.93 -1.33
N LEU A 70 7.55 -4.01 -1.47
CA LEU A 70 7.46 -5.10 -0.49
C LEU A 70 8.79 -5.84 -0.29
N LYS A 71 9.59 -5.98 -1.36
CA LYS A 71 10.91 -6.64 -1.31
C LYS A 71 12.02 -5.74 -0.80
N ARG A 72 11.93 -4.42 -0.99
CA ARG A 72 13.03 -3.46 -0.74
C ARG A 72 13.60 -3.54 0.68
N PHE A 73 12.73 -3.70 1.66
CA PHE A 73 13.10 -3.80 3.08
C PHE A 73 12.48 -5.03 3.77
N GLY A 74 11.89 -5.93 2.99
CA GLY A 74 11.03 -7.00 3.49
C GLY A 74 9.70 -6.47 4.04
N THR A 75 8.90 -7.41 4.57
CA THR A 75 7.60 -7.13 5.18
C THR A 75 7.58 -7.62 6.63
N PHE A 76 6.83 -6.91 7.48
CA PHE A 76 6.39 -7.41 8.77
C PHE A 76 4.99 -7.98 8.58
N ASN A 77 4.80 -9.28 8.79
CA ASN A 77 3.52 -9.93 8.54
C ASN A 77 2.72 -10.03 9.84
N ILE A 78 1.44 -9.67 9.79
CA ILE A 78 0.46 -9.96 10.83
C ILE A 78 -0.56 -10.94 10.25
N ASP A 79 -0.71 -12.08 10.90
CA ASP A 79 -1.67 -13.11 10.51
C ASP A 79 -2.83 -13.13 11.50
N PHE A 80 -4.05 -13.00 10.97
CA PHE A 80 -5.28 -13.15 11.73
C PHE A 80 -6.01 -14.41 11.26
N ASN A 81 -6.30 -15.30 12.21
CA ASN A 81 -7.10 -16.50 11.98
C ASN A 81 -8.49 -16.24 12.55
N SER A 82 -9.51 -16.38 11.72
CA SER A 82 -10.90 -16.20 12.16
C SER A 82 -11.44 -17.52 12.71
N ASP A 83 -12.11 -17.45 13.86
CA ASP A 83 -12.74 -18.62 14.49
C ASP A 83 -13.98 -19.12 13.73
N ASN A 84 -14.50 -18.32 12.79
CA ASN A 84 -15.76 -18.58 12.08
C ASN A 84 -15.58 -19.37 10.78
N GLY A 85 -14.52 -20.18 10.67
CA GLY A 85 -14.25 -21.03 9.49
C GLY A 85 -13.67 -20.31 8.27
N TYR A 86 -13.41 -19.00 8.36
CA TYR A 86 -12.67 -18.27 7.33
C TYR A 86 -11.17 -18.55 7.48
N GLY A 87 -10.49 -18.84 6.37
CA GLY A 87 -9.04 -19.03 6.38
C GLY A 87 -8.27 -17.76 6.74
N THR A 88 -6.97 -17.91 7.07
CA THR A 88 -6.07 -16.83 7.50
C THR A 88 -6.13 -15.58 6.61
N TYR A 89 -6.12 -14.42 7.25
CA TYR A 89 -5.91 -13.11 6.64
C TYR A 89 -4.49 -12.61 6.99
N ARG A 90 -3.66 -12.33 5.98
CA ARG A 90 -2.28 -11.85 6.18
C ARG A 90 -2.13 -10.39 5.75
N CYS A 91 -1.75 -9.54 6.69
CA CYS A 91 -1.38 -8.16 6.44
C CYS A 91 0.13 -8.03 6.24
N HIS A 92 0.57 -7.62 5.04
CA HIS A 92 1.97 -7.35 4.73
C HIS A 92 2.31 -5.87 5.00
N ILE A 93 2.87 -5.59 6.17
CA ILE A 93 3.29 -4.23 6.56
C ILE A 93 4.67 -3.93 5.98
N PHE A 94 4.83 -2.83 5.26
CA PHE A 94 6.08 -2.53 4.54
C PHE A 94 6.46 -1.04 4.55
N PRO A 95 7.77 -0.71 4.61
CA PRO A 95 8.20 0.67 4.76
C PRO A 95 8.14 1.46 3.46
N ILE A 96 7.53 2.65 3.47
CA ILE A 96 7.58 3.63 2.38
C ILE A 96 8.11 5.00 2.83
N GLU A 97 8.45 5.85 1.86
CA GLU A 97 8.76 7.26 2.15
C GLU A 97 7.49 7.97 2.59
N TYR A 98 7.63 8.80 3.61
CA TYR A 98 6.54 9.67 4.00
C TYR A 98 6.32 10.70 2.91
N ASP A 99 5.06 10.83 2.49
CA ASP A 99 4.61 11.83 1.52
C ASP A 99 3.31 12.45 2.06
N ASP A 100 3.39 13.75 2.38
CA ASP A 100 2.26 14.57 2.83
C ASP A 100 1.19 14.74 1.74
N TYR A 101 1.60 14.73 0.47
CA TYR A 101 0.71 14.96 -0.66
C TYR A 101 0.03 13.69 -1.16
N LEU A 102 0.52 12.50 -0.79
CA LEU A 102 -0.09 11.24 -1.18
C LEU A 102 -1.59 11.18 -0.81
N PRO A 103 -1.99 11.42 0.45
CA PRO A 103 -3.42 11.54 0.78
C PRO A 103 -4.13 12.68 0.04
N HIS A 104 -3.48 13.82 -0.17
CA HIS A 104 -4.08 14.95 -0.86
C HIS A 104 -4.49 14.58 -2.29
N TYR A 105 -3.55 14.07 -3.08
CA TYR A 105 -3.79 13.72 -4.48
C TYR A 105 -4.72 12.53 -4.63
N TYR A 106 -4.57 11.49 -3.80
CA TYR A 106 -5.47 10.33 -3.84
C TYR A 106 -6.90 10.75 -3.53
N ASN A 107 -7.13 11.47 -2.43
CA ASN A 107 -8.47 11.85 -1.99
C ASN A 107 -9.12 12.84 -2.98
N ASN A 108 -8.33 13.70 -3.62
CA ASN A 108 -8.83 14.58 -4.67
C ASN A 108 -9.23 13.79 -5.93
N ASN A 109 -8.38 12.85 -6.36
CA ASN A 109 -8.67 12.00 -7.51
C ASN A 109 -9.93 11.15 -7.29
N GLN A 110 -10.06 10.49 -6.13
CA GLN A 110 -11.25 9.70 -5.82
C GLN A 110 -12.53 10.54 -5.83
N ARG A 111 -12.49 11.74 -5.24
CA ARG A 111 -13.63 12.66 -5.26
C ARG A 111 -14.03 13.08 -6.67
N PHE A 112 -13.03 13.31 -7.54
CA PHE A 112 -13.28 13.62 -8.95
C PHE A 112 -13.91 12.44 -9.68
N LEU A 113 -13.35 11.25 -9.55
CA LEU A 113 -13.81 10.04 -10.23
C LEU A 113 -15.24 9.67 -9.80
N GLN A 114 -15.53 9.69 -8.50
CA GLN A 114 -16.88 9.40 -7.99
C GLN A 114 -17.93 10.41 -8.48
N LYS A 115 -17.54 11.65 -8.76
CA LYS A 115 -18.45 12.68 -9.31
C LYS A 115 -18.67 12.53 -10.81
N LYS A 116 -17.71 11.96 -11.54
CA LYS A 116 -17.69 11.95 -13.01
C LYS A 116 -18.05 10.61 -13.63
N LEU A 117 -17.84 9.51 -12.93
CA LEU A 117 -18.17 8.18 -13.40
C LEU A 117 -19.60 7.80 -12.99
N PRO A 118 -20.31 6.99 -13.79
CA PRO A 118 -21.61 6.45 -13.41
C PRO A 118 -21.51 5.66 -12.10
N ALA A 119 -22.55 5.76 -11.26
CA ALA A 119 -22.59 5.06 -9.97
C ALA A 119 -22.44 3.53 -10.11
N SER A 120 -22.92 2.95 -11.22
CA SER A 120 -22.71 1.53 -11.53
C SER A 120 -21.23 1.19 -11.70
N VAL A 121 -20.47 2.02 -12.43
CA VAL A 121 -19.03 1.82 -12.62
C VAL A 121 -18.31 1.87 -11.28
N ILE A 122 -18.63 2.85 -10.42
CA ILE A 122 -18.02 2.99 -9.08
C ILE A 122 -18.35 1.81 -8.17
N ARG A 123 -19.59 1.30 -8.23
CA ARG A 123 -20.04 0.19 -7.38
C ARG A 123 -19.45 -1.15 -7.84
N ASP A 124 -19.45 -1.40 -9.15
CA ASP A 124 -19.19 -2.72 -9.71
C ASP A 124 -17.68 -2.98 -9.96
N THR A 125 -16.82 -1.97 -9.78
CA THR A 125 -15.37 -2.11 -9.87
C THR A 125 -14.68 -2.18 -8.51
N LYS A 126 -13.63 -3.00 -8.42
CA LYS A 126 -12.74 -3.09 -7.25
C LYS A 126 -11.79 -1.89 -7.11
N ILE A 127 -11.57 -1.14 -8.20
CA ILE A 127 -10.57 -0.07 -8.26
C ILE A 127 -10.95 1.15 -7.40
N PHE A 128 -12.25 1.34 -7.13
CA PHE A 128 -12.78 2.52 -6.43
C PHE A 128 -13.46 2.16 -5.09
N GLU A 129 -13.08 1.04 -4.48
CA GLU A 129 -13.60 0.62 -3.17
C GLU A 129 -13.11 1.53 -2.03
N LYS A 130 -11.88 2.05 -2.13
CA LYS A 130 -11.38 3.05 -1.18
C LYS A 130 -11.77 4.46 -1.61
N THR A 131 -12.46 5.17 -0.73
CA THR A 131 -12.93 6.55 -0.96
C THR A 131 -11.91 7.59 -0.52
N GLN A 132 -11.10 7.26 0.49
CA GLN A 132 -10.09 8.14 1.08
C GLN A 132 -8.91 7.32 1.59
N ILE A 133 -7.73 7.93 1.68
CA ILE A 133 -6.59 7.42 2.44
C ILE A 133 -6.12 8.45 3.46
N LYS A 134 -5.53 7.98 4.55
CA LYS A 134 -4.99 8.82 5.62
C LYS A 134 -3.88 8.12 6.40
N TRP A 135 -2.87 8.89 6.80
CA TRP A 135 -1.85 8.46 7.75
C TRP A 135 -2.40 8.50 9.19
N PHE A 136 -2.21 7.41 9.94
CA PHE A 136 -2.56 7.29 11.35
C PHE A 136 -1.32 7.08 12.18
N ASP A 137 -1.21 7.81 13.30
CA ASP A 137 -0.17 7.56 14.29
C ASP A 137 -0.44 6.22 14.99
N ILE A 138 0.55 5.33 15.00
CA ILE A 138 0.44 4.02 15.64
C ILE A 138 0.04 4.13 17.13
N ASN A 139 0.39 5.25 17.78
CA ASN A 139 0.03 5.54 19.18
C ASN A 139 -1.46 5.86 19.38
N GLU A 140 -2.18 6.22 18.31
CA GLU A 140 -3.59 6.60 18.36
C GLU A 140 -4.53 5.44 18.00
N LEU A 141 -4.01 4.36 17.43
CA LEU A 141 -4.83 3.28 16.88
C LEU A 141 -5.76 2.64 17.92
N ALA A 142 -5.27 2.38 19.14
CA ALA A 142 -6.10 1.82 20.21
C ALA A 142 -7.30 2.74 20.55
N LYS A 143 -7.08 4.06 20.57
CA LYS A 143 -8.13 5.05 20.86
C LYS A 143 -9.10 5.21 19.70
N ARG A 144 -8.61 5.05 18.47
CA ARG A 144 -9.37 5.22 17.21
C ARG A 144 -9.89 3.90 16.66
N ARG A 145 -9.79 2.80 17.42
CA ARG A 145 -10.17 1.43 17.01
C ARG A 145 -11.58 1.36 16.44
N SER A 146 -12.53 2.10 17.01
CA SER A 146 -13.93 2.12 16.56
C SER A 146 -14.11 2.68 15.14
N GLU A 147 -13.17 3.49 14.63
CA GLU A 147 -13.20 4.03 13.27
C GLU A 147 -12.88 2.99 12.18
N PHE A 148 -12.33 1.83 12.57
CA PHE A 148 -11.98 0.74 11.65
C PHE A 148 -13.14 -0.23 11.46
N ARG A 149 -13.14 -0.94 10.32
CA ARG A 149 -14.15 -1.95 10.00
C ARG A 149 -14.24 -3.02 11.08
N GLY A 150 -15.43 -3.59 11.26
CA GLY A 150 -15.71 -4.58 12.31
C GLY A 150 -14.66 -5.69 12.42
N PHE A 151 -14.38 -6.42 11.33
CA PHE A 151 -13.36 -7.48 11.32
C PHE A 151 -11.93 -6.91 11.46
N TYR A 152 -11.68 -5.74 10.87
CA TYR A 152 -10.36 -5.13 10.80
C TYR A 152 -9.87 -4.62 12.16
N ARG A 153 -10.79 -4.35 13.08
CA ARG A 153 -10.47 -4.03 14.48
C ARG A 153 -9.59 -5.11 15.14
N ASN A 154 -9.73 -6.38 14.76
CA ASN A 154 -8.86 -7.45 15.25
C ASN A 154 -7.42 -7.31 14.73
N ILE A 155 -7.26 -6.87 13.48
CA ILE A 155 -5.93 -6.57 12.91
C ILE A 155 -5.31 -5.37 13.64
N ILE A 156 -6.12 -4.36 13.96
CA ILE A 156 -5.67 -3.20 14.75
C ILE A 156 -5.16 -3.63 16.13
N ASP A 157 -5.85 -4.55 16.81
CA ASP A 157 -5.41 -5.07 18.10
C ASP A 157 -4.04 -5.75 17.97
N LEU A 158 -3.86 -6.61 16.96
CA LEU A 158 -2.57 -7.25 16.67
C LEU A 158 -1.46 -6.25 16.33
N ILE A 159 -1.77 -5.17 15.61
CA ILE A 159 -0.83 -4.06 15.33
C ILE A 159 -0.41 -3.38 16.64
N VAL A 160 -1.36 -3.10 17.53
CA VAL A 160 -1.09 -2.46 18.82
C VAL A 160 -0.25 -3.36 19.72
N GLU A 161 -0.54 -4.66 19.76
CA GLU A 161 0.24 -5.65 20.50
C GLU A 161 1.69 -5.74 19.99
N ASN A 162 1.89 -5.68 18.66
CA ASN A 162 3.20 -5.75 18.02
C ASN A 162 3.87 -4.38 17.81
N LYS A 163 3.31 -3.31 18.39
CA LYS A 163 3.73 -1.93 18.16
C LYS A 163 5.25 -1.72 18.32
N THR A 164 5.83 -2.22 19.40
CA THR A 164 7.27 -2.04 19.66
C THR A 164 8.15 -2.62 18.55
N GLU A 165 7.80 -3.80 18.05
CA GLU A 165 8.55 -4.45 16.96
C GLU A 165 8.29 -3.77 15.61
N LEU A 166 7.06 -3.32 15.36
CA LEU A 166 6.74 -2.51 14.19
C LEU A 166 7.50 -1.19 14.15
N GLU A 167 7.62 -0.50 15.29
CA GLU A 167 8.41 0.72 15.37
C GLU A 167 9.89 0.46 15.10
N LYS A 168 10.46 -0.63 15.64
CA LYS A 168 11.85 -1.05 15.36
C LYS A 168 12.03 -1.35 13.88
N PHE A 169 11.10 -2.09 13.28
CA PHE A 169 11.09 -2.42 11.86
C PHE A 169 11.08 -1.16 10.98
N ALA A 170 10.15 -0.24 11.22
CA ALA A 170 10.04 1.02 10.46
C ALA A 170 11.31 1.88 10.59
N LYS A 171 11.83 2.04 11.82
CA LYS A 171 13.04 2.84 12.10
C LYS A 171 14.29 2.23 11.46
N LYS A 172 14.45 0.90 11.47
CA LYS A 172 15.59 0.19 10.84
C LYS A 172 15.62 0.41 9.34
N SER A 173 14.48 0.23 8.68
CA SER A 173 14.38 0.32 7.22
C SER A 173 14.69 1.72 6.69
N ILE A 174 14.27 2.77 7.40
CA ILE A 174 14.53 4.15 7.01
C ILE A 174 15.97 4.58 7.35
N LYS A 175 16.56 4.11 8.46
CA LYS A 175 17.99 4.34 8.74
C LYS A 175 18.89 3.77 7.64
N ASN A 176 18.55 2.58 7.12
CA ASN A 176 19.30 1.94 6.04
C ASN A 176 19.27 2.73 4.71
N LYS A 177 18.34 3.68 4.52
CA LYS A 177 18.37 4.58 3.34
C LYS A 177 19.58 5.51 3.32
N LYS A 178 20.09 5.93 4.50
CA LYS A 178 21.31 6.74 4.56
C LYS A 178 22.55 6.00 4.04
N GLY A 179 22.50 4.66 3.93
CA GLY A 179 23.55 3.82 3.37
C GLY A 179 23.43 3.55 1.86
N LEU A 180 22.25 3.77 1.26
CA LEU A 180 22.03 3.61 -0.19
C LEU A 180 22.44 4.92 -0.90
N LYS A 181 23.74 5.18 -1.01
CA LYS A 181 24.24 6.20 -1.94
C LYS A 181 23.74 5.83 -3.34
N THR A 182 23.02 6.73 -3.98
CA THR A 182 22.66 6.63 -5.40
C THR A 182 23.92 6.38 -6.21
N ILE A 183 24.15 5.14 -6.64
CA ILE A 183 25.16 4.85 -7.65
C ILE A 183 24.56 5.35 -8.97
N HIS A 184 24.86 6.60 -9.34
CA HIS A 184 24.63 7.05 -10.71
C HIS A 184 25.58 6.26 -11.63
N LYS A 185 25.12 5.12 -12.16
CA LYS A 185 25.70 4.58 -13.38
C LYS A 185 25.40 5.57 -14.50
N ARG A 186 26.35 6.46 -14.78
CA ARG A 186 26.40 7.21 -16.03
C ARG A 186 26.50 6.17 -17.15
N ASN A 187 25.38 5.83 -17.77
CA ASN A 187 25.42 5.15 -19.06
C ASN A 187 26.04 6.15 -20.05
N LYS A 188 27.31 5.94 -20.40
CA LYS A 188 27.89 6.60 -21.57
C LYS A 188 27.08 6.09 -22.76
N LEU A 189 26.20 6.93 -23.28
CA LEU A 189 25.64 6.76 -24.63
C LEU A 189 26.81 6.67 -25.59
N HIS A 190 27.14 5.45 -26.04
CA HIS A 190 28.00 5.26 -27.19
C HIS A 190 27.21 5.73 -28.41
N LEU A 191 27.35 7.01 -28.74
CA LEU A 191 27.01 7.54 -30.05
C LEU A 191 27.89 6.81 -31.08
N THR A 192 27.34 5.76 -31.68
CA THR A 192 27.90 5.18 -32.89
C THR A 192 27.78 6.23 -33.99
N LYS A 193 28.91 6.85 -34.35
CA LYS A 193 29.00 7.68 -35.56
C LYS A 193 28.66 6.78 -36.77
N SER A 194 27.47 6.93 -37.32
CA SER A 194 27.14 6.37 -38.62
C SER A 194 28.04 7.03 -39.67
N LYS A 195 28.89 6.25 -40.33
CA LYS A 195 29.61 6.68 -41.53
C LYS A 195 28.62 6.62 -42.71
N THR A 196 27.97 7.73 -43.02
CA THR A 196 27.33 7.93 -44.32
C THR A 196 28.42 8.06 -45.37
N ARG A 197 28.66 6.98 -46.14
CA ARG A 197 29.46 7.01 -47.37
C ARG A 197 28.59 7.63 -48.47
N SER A 198 28.75 8.92 -48.70
CA SER A 198 28.36 9.57 -49.96
C SER A 198 29.29 9.06 -51.06
N LYS A 199 28.80 8.18 -51.95
CA LYS A 199 29.41 7.99 -53.27
C LYS A 199 28.74 8.99 -54.22
N ARG A 200 29.52 9.99 -54.63
CA ARG A 200 29.31 10.76 -55.85
C ARG A 200 29.94 9.99 -57.02
N ASN A 201 29.30 10.18 -58.18
CA ASN A 201 29.59 9.70 -59.53
C ASN A 201 29.00 8.33 -59.86
#